data_AF-A0A9N9QNZ1-F1
#
_entry.id   AF-A0A9N9QNZ1-F1
#
_cell.length_a   1.000
_cell.length_b   1.000
_cell.length_c   1.000
_cell.angle_alpha   90.00
_cell.angle_beta   90.00
_cell.angle_gamma   90.00
#
_symmetry.space_group_name_H-M   'P 1'
#
loop_
_entity.id
_entity.type
_entity.pdbx_description
1 polymer ?
#
loop_
_entity_poly.entity_id
_entity_poly.type
_entity_poly.pdbx_seq_one_letter_code
_entity_poly.pdbx_strand_id
1 'polypeptide(L)'
;MWKFLNESKLKHVSKPEEFPILPVDRKADFQKLEELLLDEPMHTYLKNRLACIGGLNVRTTVMGMLKFCITNRLATKFNWAGQNKKAFKATKLKDVIYEATELCFSSGNGKPSDMNDKVINQAMKDWLRLAAQRKTI
;
A
#
# COMPACT_ATOMS: atom_id res chain seq x y z
N MET A 1 -3.86 -3.54 -19.45
CA MET A 1 -3.52 -2.11 -19.54
C MET A 1 -4.51 -1.36 -18.64
N TRP A 2 -4.08 -0.87 -17.48
CA TRP A 2 -4.97 -0.42 -16.39
C TRP A 2 -5.45 1.03 -16.64
N LYS A 3 -6.76 1.22 -16.87
CA LYS A 3 -7.42 2.52 -17.13
C LYS A 3 -8.28 3.00 -15.95
N PHE A 4 -7.68 3.26 -14.80
CA PHE A 4 -8.39 3.90 -13.66
C PHE A 4 -7.49 4.84 -12.85
N LEU A 5 -6.66 5.64 -13.52
CA LEU A 5 -5.98 6.75 -12.86
C LEU A 5 -6.81 8.02 -13.09
N ASN A 6 -7.39 8.57 -12.02
CA ASN A 6 -7.96 9.90 -12.07
C ASN A 6 -6.82 10.94 -12.00
N GLU A 7 -6.33 11.35 -13.16
CA GLU A 7 -5.17 12.24 -13.33
C GLU A 7 -5.41 13.66 -12.76
N SER A 8 -6.67 14.08 -12.61
CA SER A 8 -7.04 15.42 -12.15
C SER A 8 -6.63 15.78 -10.71
N LYS A 9 -6.21 14.78 -9.90
CA LYS A 9 -5.76 14.98 -8.52
C LYS A 9 -4.23 15.03 -8.35
N LEU A 10 -3.46 14.88 -9.43
CA LEU A 10 -2.01 14.90 -9.36
C LEU A 10 -1.51 16.35 -9.41
N LYS A 11 -0.95 16.86 -8.31
CA LYS A 11 0.24 17.71 -8.45
C LYS A 11 1.24 16.83 -9.20
N HIS A 12 1.77 17.28 -10.33
CA HIS A 12 2.61 16.48 -11.21
C HIS A 12 3.96 16.16 -10.50
N VAL A 13 3.95 15.22 -9.56
CA VAL A 13 5.15 14.76 -8.87
C VAL A 13 5.74 13.68 -9.77
N SER A 14 6.81 14.05 -10.49
CA SER A 14 7.59 13.10 -11.27
C SER A 14 8.08 11.97 -10.35
N LYS A 15 8.15 10.75 -10.90
CA LYS A 15 8.72 9.61 -10.16
C LYS A 15 10.16 9.98 -9.76
N PRO A 16 10.52 9.93 -8.47
CA PRO A 16 11.90 10.14 -8.06
C PRO A 16 12.79 9.06 -8.70
N GLU A 17 13.99 9.46 -9.16
CA GLU A 17 14.90 8.59 -9.93
C GLU A 17 15.26 7.30 -9.15
N GLU A 18 15.45 7.44 -7.84
CA GLU A 18 15.82 6.36 -6.93
C GLU A 18 14.67 5.40 -6.58
N PHE A 19 13.43 5.72 -6.99
CA PHE A 19 12.27 4.95 -6.56
C PHE A 19 12.19 3.59 -7.27
N PRO A 20 12.05 2.46 -6.54
CA PRO A 20 12.13 1.13 -7.13
C PRO A 20 11.00 0.85 -8.13
N ILE A 21 11.20 -0.15 -8.99
CA ILE A 21 10.12 -0.67 -9.82
C ILE A 21 9.17 -1.47 -8.93
N LEU A 22 7.88 -1.15 -9.02
CA LEU A 22 6.81 -1.84 -8.31
C LEU A 22 6.05 -2.80 -9.27
N PRO A 23 5.51 -3.92 -8.79
CA PRO A 23 5.58 -4.41 -7.41
C PRO A 23 6.96 -4.97 -7.05
N VAL A 24 7.40 -4.69 -5.82
CA VAL A 24 8.64 -5.23 -5.26
C VAL A 24 8.50 -6.72 -4.99
N ASP A 25 9.54 -7.47 -5.31
CA ASP A 25 9.49 -8.93 -5.30
C ASP A 25 10.58 -9.58 -4.45
N ARG A 26 11.73 -8.92 -4.28
CA ARG A 26 12.85 -9.40 -3.46
C ARG A 26 12.91 -8.66 -2.13
N LYS A 27 13.43 -9.34 -1.10
CA LYS A 27 13.59 -8.76 0.25
C LYS A 27 14.55 -7.56 0.27
N ALA A 28 15.61 -7.59 -0.55
CA ALA A 28 16.58 -6.49 -0.62
C ALA A 28 15.96 -5.22 -1.20
N ASP A 29 15.19 -5.36 -2.28
CA ASP A 29 14.47 -4.25 -2.91
C ASP A 29 13.39 -3.68 -1.98
N PHE A 30 12.77 -4.55 -1.16
CA PHE A 30 11.81 -4.10 -0.15
C PHE A 30 12.49 -3.30 0.96
N GLN A 31 13.68 -3.71 1.39
CA GLN A 31 14.45 -2.98 2.38
C GLN A 31 14.85 -1.60 1.86
N LYS A 32 15.30 -1.50 0.60
CA LYS A 32 15.57 -0.21 -0.04
C LYS A 32 14.33 0.67 -0.10
N LEU A 33 13.17 0.09 -0.41
CA LEU A 33 11.91 0.82 -0.36
C LEU A 33 11.63 1.36 1.04
N GLU A 34 11.82 0.55 2.09
CA GLU A 34 11.62 0.99 3.47
C GLU A 34 12.57 2.11 3.89
N GLU A 35 13.83 2.07 3.42
CA GLU A 35 14.82 3.12 3.65
C GLU A 35 14.43 4.41 2.93
N LEU A 36 14.00 4.34 1.66
CA LEU A 36 13.52 5.49 0.90
C LEU A 36 12.28 6.11 1.54
N LEU A 37 11.36 5.31 2.08
CA LEU A 37 10.14 5.80 2.74
C LEU A 37 10.40 6.48 4.10
N LEU A 38 11.64 6.56 4.58
CA LEU A 38 12.00 7.46 5.68
C LEU A 38 12.06 8.93 5.23
N ASP A 39 12.26 9.17 3.94
CA ASP A 39 12.27 10.51 3.36
C ASP A 39 10.84 10.98 3.06
N GLU A 40 10.46 12.13 3.62
CA GLU A 40 9.10 12.69 3.50
C GLU A 40 8.63 12.91 2.05
N PRO A 41 9.47 13.45 1.14
CA PRO A 41 9.15 13.50 -0.29
C PRO A 41 8.81 12.12 -0.89
N MET A 42 9.59 11.08 -0.58
CA MET A 42 9.35 9.72 -1.09
C MET A 42 8.07 9.11 -0.51
N HIS A 43 7.85 9.28 0.80
CA HIS A 43 6.64 8.85 1.48
C HIS A 43 5.40 9.53 0.88
N THR A 44 5.45 10.85 0.73
CA THR A 44 4.36 11.64 0.16
C THR A 44 4.09 11.29 -1.30
N TYR A 45 5.15 11.05 -2.08
CA TYR A 45 5.02 10.58 -3.47
C TYR A 45 4.24 9.26 -3.55
N LEU A 46 4.68 8.24 -2.80
CA LEU A 46 4.03 6.93 -2.83
C LEU A 46 2.60 7.03 -2.29
N LYS A 47 2.37 7.75 -1.19
CA LYS A 47 1.04 7.99 -0.62
C LYS A 47 0.06 8.53 -1.67
N ASN A 48 0.43 9.63 -2.33
CA ASN A 48 -0.43 10.28 -3.32
C ASN A 48 -0.68 9.34 -4.51
N ARG A 49 0.36 8.62 -4.95
CA ARG A 49 0.24 7.64 -6.04
C ARG A 49 -0.68 6.47 -5.70
N LEU A 50 -0.61 5.97 -4.47
CA LEU A 50 -1.51 4.93 -3.97
C LEU A 50 -2.95 5.43 -3.82
N ALA A 51 -3.14 6.67 -3.38
CA ALA A 51 -4.47 7.25 -3.24
C ALA A 51 -5.21 7.35 -4.59
N CYS A 52 -4.49 7.41 -5.71
CA CYS A 52 -5.08 7.35 -7.06
C CYS A 52 -5.65 5.97 -7.43
N ILE A 53 -5.25 4.88 -6.76
CA ILE A 53 -5.81 3.54 -7.02
C ILE A 53 -7.29 3.51 -6.65
N GLY A 54 -7.65 4.12 -5.52
CA GLY A 54 -9.02 4.15 -5.02
C GLY A 54 -9.64 2.76 -4.83
N GLY A 55 -10.96 2.73 -4.77
CA GLY A 55 -11.75 1.52 -4.63
C GLY A 55 -13.17 1.83 -4.14
N LEU A 56 -14.07 0.87 -4.29
CA LEU A 56 -15.46 1.03 -3.85
C LEU A 56 -15.59 1.06 -2.32
N ASN A 57 -14.67 0.39 -1.62
CA ASN A 57 -14.60 0.35 -0.17
C ASN A 57 -13.15 0.18 0.31
N VAL A 58 -12.92 0.46 1.60
CA VAL A 58 -11.61 0.39 2.29
C VAL A 58 -10.87 -0.90 1.98
N ARG A 59 -11.55 -2.05 2.05
CA ARG A 59 -10.92 -3.35 1.82
C ARG A 59 -10.39 -3.47 0.40
N THR A 60 -11.21 -3.16 -0.61
CA THR A 60 -10.78 -3.22 -2.02
C THR A 60 -9.66 -2.25 -2.33
N THR A 61 -9.68 -1.04 -1.75
CA THR A 61 -8.63 -0.03 -1.87
C THR A 61 -7.30 -0.53 -1.32
N VAL A 62 -7.28 -0.99 -0.06
CA VAL A 62 -6.07 -1.52 0.60
C VAL A 62 -5.49 -2.70 -0.18
N MET A 63 -6.32 -3.61 -0.68
CA MET A 63 -5.87 -4.75 -1.47
C MET A 63 -5.25 -4.34 -2.81
N GLY A 64 -5.82 -3.33 -3.47
CA GLY A 64 -5.28 -2.75 -4.69
C GLY A 64 -3.90 -2.12 -4.45
N MET A 65 -3.78 -1.34 -3.38
CA MET A 65 -2.51 -0.71 -2.97
C MET A 65 -1.43 -1.76 -2.65
N LEU A 66 -1.76 -2.78 -1.86
CA LEU A 66 -0.81 -3.86 -1.54
C LEU A 66 -0.35 -4.63 -2.79
N LYS A 67 -1.28 -4.93 -3.70
CA LYS A 67 -0.97 -5.59 -4.98
C LYS A 67 -0.07 -4.73 -5.87
N PHE A 68 -0.24 -3.41 -5.82
CA PHE A 68 0.62 -2.48 -6.55
C PHE A 68 2.04 -2.45 -5.95
N CYS A 69 2.18 -2.51 -4.63
CA CYS A 69 3.48 -2.34 -3.97
C CYS A 69 4.33 -3.61 -3.91
N ILE A 70 3.75 -4.79 -3.64
CA ILE A 70 4.52 -6.01 -3.40
C ILE A 70 3.91 -7.25 -4.06
N THR A 71 4.74 -8.16 -4.53
CA THR A 71 4.29 -9.43 -5.13
C THR A 71 3.71 -10.37 -4.09
N ASN A 72 2.88 -11.33 -4.51
CA ASN A 72 2.41 -12.41 -3.62
C ASN A 72 3.59 -13.19 -3.03
N ARG A 73 4.62 -13.46 -3.85
CA ARG A 73 5.83 -14.17 -3.44
C ARG A 73 6.53 -13.45 -2.29
N LEU A 74 6.73 -12.14 -2.40
CA LEU A 74 7.31 -11.34 -1.33
C LEU A 74 6.37 -11.28 -0.11
N ALA A 75 5.07 -11.06 -0.32
CA ALA A 75 4.07 -10.99 0.74
C ALA A 75 4.05 -12.24 1.64
N THR A 76 4.34 -13.43 1.09
CA THR A 76 4.44 -14.66 1.91
C THR A 76 5.49 -14.60 3.02
N LYS A 77 6.48 -13.68 2.92
CA LYS A 77 7.57 -13.49 3.87
C LYS A 77 7.20 -12.60 5.05
N PHE A 78 5.99 -12.06 5.06
CA PHE A 78 5.46 -11.22 6.11
C PHE A 78 4.28 -11.89 6.82
N ASN A 79 4.08 -11.50 8.07
CA ASN A 79 2.79 -11.58 8.74
C ASN A 79 2.56 -10.24 9.47
N TRP A 80 1.40 -10.06 10.09
CA TRP A 80 1.11 -8.80 10.75
C TRP A 80 2.02 -8.53 11.95
N ALA A 81 2.15 -9.50 12.86
CA ALA A 81 2.71 -9.28 14.19
C ALA A 81 4.23 -9.44 14.30
N GLY A 82 4.87 -10.26 13.46
CA GLY A 82 6.32 -10.46 13.44
C GLY A 82 6.86 -11.72 14.10
N GLN A 83 6.06 -12.76 14.36
CA GLN A 83 6.53 -13.91 15.15
C GLN A 83 7.55 -14.80 14.40
N ASN A 84 7.12 -15.49 13.33
CA ASN A 84 7.97 -16.36 12.51
C ASN A 84 8.30 -15.78 11.13
N LYS A 85 7.82 -14.56 10.86
CA LYS A 85 7.97 -13.82 9.61
C LYS A 85 8.22 -12.35 9.96
N LYS A 86 8.68 -11.55 8.99
CA LYS A 86 8.85 -10.10 9.23
C LYS A 86 7.51 -9.45 9.58
N ALA A 87 7.51 -8.54 10.56
CA ALA A 87 6.33 -7.82 11.00
C ALA A 87 5.95 -6.74 9.99
N PHE A 88 4.80 -6.88 9.34
CA PHE A 88 4.32 -5.84 8.42
C PHE A 88 3.79 -4.60 9.16
N LYS A 89 3.25 -4.78 10.38
CA LYS A 89 2.69 -3.68 11.18
C LYS A 89 3.70 -2.58 11.53
N ALA A 90 5.00 -2.86 11.43
CA ALA A 90 6.09 -1.96 11.76
C ALA A 90 6.80 -1.40 10.51
N THR A 91 6.27 -1.66 9.32
CA THR A 91 6.85 -1.18 8.05
C THR A 91 6.39 0.23 7.72
N LYS A 92 7.24 1.00 7.04
CA LYS A 92 6.88 2.31 6.49
C LYS A 92 5.85 2.19 5.39
N LEU A 93 5.93 1.13 4.59
CA LEU A 93 4.90 0.84 3.60
C LEU A 93 3.49 0.70 4.22
N LYS A 94 3.36 0.15 5.44
CA LYS A 94 2.07 0.09 6.15
C LYS A 94 1.53 1.49 6.40
N ASP A 95 2.37 2.39 6.89
CA ASP A 95 1.98 3.77 7.21
C ASP A 95 1.53 4.51 5.95
N VAL A 96 2.30 4.38 4.86
CA VAL A 96 1.94 4.96 3.55
C VAL A 96 0.58 4.45 3.05
N ILE A 97 0.32 3.14 3.13
CA ILE A 97 -0.96 2.57 2.68
C ILE A 97 -2.11 3.05 3.57
N TYR A 98 -1.88 3.15 4.88
CA TYR A 98 -2.87 3.67 5.81
C TYR A 98 -3.27 5.11 5.44
N GLU A 99 -2.28 6.01 5.31
CA GLU A 99 -2.52 7.41 4.97
C GLU A 99 -3.11 7.58 3.56
N ALA A 100 -2.67 6.77 2.59
CA ALA A 100 -3.22 6.79 1.24
C ALA A 100 -4.69 6.36 1.24
N THR A 101 -5.04 5.37 2.08
CA THR A 101 -6.43 4.95 2.25
C THR A 101 -7.26 6.07 2.89
N GLU A 102 -6.75 6.72 3.94
CA GLU A 102 -7.40 7.91 4.53
C GLU A 102 -7.66 8.99 3.49
N LEU A 103 -6.66 9.29 2.65
CA LEU A 103 -6.79 10.29 1.60
C LEU A 103 -7.87 9.93 0.56
N CYS A 104 -8.05 8.65 0.20
CA CYS A 104 -9.10 8.22 -0.73
C CYS A 104 -10.51 8.54 -0.24
N PHE A 105 -10.76 8.42 1.07
CA PHE A 105 -12.11 8.49 1.64
C PHE A 105 -12.40 9.79 2.41
N SER A 106 -11.40 10.66 2.57
CA SER A 106 -11.56 11.95 3.27
C SER A 106 -12.12 13.07 2.38
N SER A 107 -12.15 12.91 1.05
CA SER A 107 -12.66 13.92 0.12
C SER A 107 -14.12 13.67 -0.26
N GLY A 108 -15.06 14.35 0.41
CA GLY A 108 -16.41 14.52 -0.15
C GLY A 108 -17.54 14.64 0.85
N ASN A 109 -17.67 13.71 1.81
CA ASN A 109 -18.88 13.59 2.66
C ASN A 109 -18.58 13.16 4.11
N GLY A 110 -17.36 13.41 4.60
CA GLY A 110 -16.88 12.88 5.88
C GLY A 110 -16.31 11.47 5.78
N LYS A 111 -15.48 11.09 6.77
CA LYS A 111 -14.90 9.75 6.90
C LYS A 111 -16.08 8.74 6.95
N PRO A 112 -16.12 7.71 6.09
CA PRO A 112 -17.17 6.69 6.18
C PRO A 112 -17.26 6.18 7.62
N SER A 113 -18.47 5.98 8.15
CA SER A 113 -18.70 5.51 9.53
C SER A 113 -17.87 4.27 9.88
N ASP A 114 -17.64 3.44 8.87
CA ASP A 114 -16.97 2.14 9.00
C ASP A 114 -15.46 2.24 8.81
N MET A 115 -14.95 3.42 8.46
CA MET A 115 -13.53 3.67 8.30
C MET A 115 -12.91 3.93 9.68
N ASN A 116 -12.30 2.89 10.24
CA ASN A 116 -11.47 2.99 11.42
C ASN A 116 -10.18 2.17 11.22
N ASP A 117 -9.21 2.41 12.08
CA ASP A 117 -7.89 1.77 12.03
C ASP A 117 -7.99 0.24 12.04
N LYS A 118 -8.99 -0.30 12.75
CA LYS A 118 -9.19 -1.75 12.81
C LYS A 118 -9.55 -2.32 11.45
N VAL A 119 -10.41 -1.64 10.67
CA VAL A 119 -10.84 -2.09 9.34
C VAL A 119 -9.68 -2.06 8.33
N ILE A 120 -8.90 -0.96 8.30
CA ILE A 120 -7.74 -0.84 7.42
C ILE A 120 -6.70 -1.92 7.77
N ASN A 121 -6.36 -2.04 9.05
CA ASN A 121 -5.39 -3.03 9.52
C ASN A 121 -5.88 -4.46 9.27
N GLN A 122 -7.18 -4.73 9.41
CA GLN A 122 -7.74 -6.05 9.12
C GLN A 122 -7.65 -6.39 7.63
N ALA A 123 -7.92 -5.43 6.75
CA ALA A 123 -7.76 -5.64 5.30
C ALA A 123 -6.30 -5.99 4.94
N MET A 124 -5.31 -5.29 5.53
CA MET A 124 -3.90 -5.62 5.34
C MET A 124 -3.54 -7.00 5.90
N LYS A 125 -4.01 -7.33 7.12
CA LYS A 125 -3.81 -8.64 7.75
C LYS A 125 -4.32 -9.78 6.89
N ASP A 126 -5.56 -9.68 6.42
CA ASP A 126 -6.20 -10.69 5.60
C ASP A 126 -5.45 -10.87 4.28
N TRP A 127 -5.05 -9.77 3.66
CA TRP A 127 -4.24 -9.82 2.46
C TRP A 127 -2.88 -10.48 2.72
N LEU A 128 -2.18 -10.20 3.82
CA LEU A 128 -0.92 -10.90 4.10
C LEU A 128 -1.13 -12.40 4.40
N ARG A 129 -2.17 -12.74 5.17
CA ARG A 129 -2.50 -14.13 5.54
C ARG A 129 -2.76 -15.00 4.31
N LEU A 130 -3.49 -14.46 3.33
CA LEU A 130 -3.88 -15.18 2.12
C LEU A 130 -2.79 -15.16 1.02
N ALA A 131 -1.60 -14.60 1.29
CA ALA A 131 -0.55 -14.46 0.28
C ALA A 131 -0.14 -15.76 -0.39
N ALA A 132 -0.05 -16.86 0.37
CA ALA A 132 0.31 -18.17 -0.17
C ALA A 132 -0.81 -18.83 -0.99
N GLN A 133 -2.07 -18.42 -0.77
CA GLN A 133 -3.26 -18.99 -1.42
C GLN A 133 -3.68 -18.21 -2.66
N ARG A 134 -3.20 -16.96 -2.83
CA ARG A 134 -3.45 -16.18 -4.04
C ARG A 134 -2.71 -16.79 -5.22
N LYS A 135 -3.46 -17.36 -6.16
CA LYS A 135 -2.93 -17.80 -7.46
C LYS A 135 -2.19 -16.61 -8.10
N THR A 136 -0.95 -16.84 -8.53
CA THR A 136 -0.26 -15.98 -9.48
C THR A 136 -1.05 -16.05 -10.78
N ILE A 137 -1.82 -14.99 -11.06
CA ILE A 137 -2.38 -14.75 -12.39
C ILE A 137 -1.34 -13.96 -13.16
#